data_AF-A0A920P9C7-F1
#
_entry.id   AF-A0A920P9C7-F1
#
_cell.length_a   1.000
_cell.length_b   1.000
_cell.length_c   1.000
_cell.angle_alpha   90.00
_cell.angle_beta   90.00
_cell.angle_gamma   90.00
#
_symmetry.space_group_name_H-M   'P 1'
#
loop_
_entity.id
_entity.type
_entity.pdbx_description
1 polymer ?
#
loop_
_entity_poly.entity_id
_entity_poly.type
_entity_poly.pdbx_seq_one_letter_code
_entity_poly.pdbx_strand_id
1 'polypeptide(L)' 'MLIKDLGEFGTLEIINQLISSSRPVDTDSAQHLLIDSGDDSAGWSPHGTVELITTRYSRRGNTFHFRIHRLA' A
#
# COMPACT_ATOMS: atom_id res chain seq x y z
N MET A 1 -21.33 -1.62 -11.06
CA MET A 1 -20.19 -2.17 -11.82
C MET A 1 -19.64 -3.34 -11.04
N LEU A 2 -19.34 -4.49 -11.67
CA LEU A 2 -18.75 -5.63 -10.97
C LEU A 2 -17.21 -5.56 -11.07
N ILE A 3 -16.49 -6.10 -10.08
CA ILE A 3 -15.00 -6.11 -10.06
C ILE A 3 -14.43 -6.77 -11.34
N LYS A 4 -15.10 -7.81 -11.85
CA LYS A 4 -14.70 -8.49 -13.08
C LYS A 4 -14.72 -7.60 -14.32
N ASP A 5 -15.54 -6.54 -14.33
CA ASP A 5 -15.69 -5.64 -15.47
C ASP A 5 -14.64 -4.51 -15.43
N LEU A 6 -14.07 -4.24 -14.24
CA LEU A 6 -13.02 -3.25 -14.00
C LEU A 6 -11.62 -3.77 -14.34
N GLY A 7 -11.39 -5.08 -14.16
CA GLY A 7 -10.07 -5.66 -14.20
C GLY A 7 -9.18 -5.23 -13.02
N GLU A 8 -7.93 -5.67 -13.02
CA GLU A 8 -6.97 -5.42 -11.94
C GLU A 8 -6.69 -3.92 -11.76
N PHE A 9 -6.29 -3.24 -12.84
CA PHE A 9 -5.90 -1.82 -12.78
C PHE A 9 -7.06 -0.90 -12.41
N GLY A 10 -8.26 -1.11 -12.98
CA GLY A 10 -9.44 -0.32 -12.59
C GLY A 10 -9.84 -0.56 -11.13
N THR A 11 -9.63 -1.77 -10.61
CA THR A 11 -9.85 -2.07 -9.19
C THR A 11 -8.82 -1.35 -8.31
N LEU A 12 -7.54 -1.34 -8.70
CA LEU A 12 -6.48 -0.63 -8.00
C LEU A 12 -6.73 0.89 -7.96
N GLU A 13 -7.22 1.48 -9.05
CA GLU A 13 -7.60 2.90 -9.10
C GLU A 13 -8.71 3.24 -8.09
N ILE A 14 -9.76 2.41 -8.02
CA ILE A 14 -10.85 2.60 -7.03
C ILE A 14 -10.30 2.48 -5.60
N ILE A 15 -9.45 1.49 -5.33
CA ILE A 15 -8.84 1.31 -4.01
C ILE A 15 -8.01 2.54 -3.63
N ASN A 16 -7.17 3.05 -4.55
CA ASN A 16 -6.38 4.25 -4.34
C ASN A 16 -7.27 5.46 -4.01
N GLN A 17 -8.35 5.68 -4.78
CA GLN A 17 -9.29 6.76 -4.52
C GLN A 17 -9.95 6.64 -3.14
N LEU A 18 -10.35 5.42 -2.74
CA LEU A 18 -10.92 5.17 -1.42
C LEU A 18 -9.92 5.49 -0.30
N ILE A 19 -8.67 5.01 -0.42
CA ILE A 19 -7.60 5.32 0.54
C ILE A 19 -7.40 6.83 0.64
N SER A 20 -7.21 7.52 -0.48
CA SER A 20 -7.01 8.98 -0.50
C SER A 20 -8.19 9.75 0.09
N SER A 21 -9.43 9.34 -0.20
CA SER A 21 -10.65 10.01 0.32
C SER A 21 -10.90 9.79 1.81
N SER A 22 -10.39 8.69 2.37
CA SER A 22 -10.58 8.29 3.76
C SER A 22 -9.52 8.85 4.72
N ARG A 23 -8.45 9.46 4.19
CA ARG A 23 -7.34 9.94 5.00
C ARG A 23 -7.73 11.17 5.82
N PRO A 24 -7.55 11.13 7.16
CA PRO A 24 -7.59 12.34 7.96
C PRO A 24 -6.47 13.29 7.53
N VAL A 25 -6.79 14.58 7.40
CA VAL A 25 -5.84 15.61 6.94
C VAL A 25 -4.69 15.83 7.93
N ASP A 26 -4.88 15.48 9.21
CA ASP A 26 -3.92 15.75 10.30
C ASP A 26 -3.69 14.55 11.22
N THR A 27 -3.19 13.42 10.69
CA THR A 27 -2.64 12.35 11.53
C THR A 27 -1.12 12.32 11.47
N ASP A 28 -0.50 12.13 12.64
CA ASP A 28 0.94 11.92 12.80
C ASP A 28 1.45 10.80 11.86
N SER A 29 0.63 9.77 11.64
CA SER A 29 0.90 8.67 10.71
C SER A 29 1.03 9.12 9.24
N ALA A 30 0.31 10.15 8.81
CA ALA A 30 0.41 10.66 7.44
C ALA A 30 1.72 11.44 7.22
N GLN A 31 2.25 12.09 8.25
CA GLN A 31 3.49 12.88 8.19
C GLN A 31 4.73 12.00 7.99
N HIS A 32 4.64 10.73 8.36
CA HIS A 32 5.74 9.78 8.23
C HIS A 32 5.66 8.91 6.96
N LEU A 33 4.57 8.99 6.20
CA LEU A 33 4.43 8.25 4.95
C LEU A 33 5.39 8.84 3.90
N LEU A 34 6.30 8.00 3.38
CA LEU A 34 7.29 8.39 2.37
C LEU A 34 6.90 7.94 0.96
N ILE A 35 6.33 6.74 0.86
CA ILE A 35 5.87 6.16 -0.41
C ILE A 35 4.44 5.71 -0.20
N ASP A 36 3.54 6.27 -1.00
CA ASP A 36 2.11 6.03 -0.93
C ASP A 36 1.70 4.80 -1.77
N SER A 37 0.39 4.53 -1.82
CA SER A 37 -0.20 3.51 -2.66
C SER A 37 0.01 3.81 -4.15
N GLY A 38 0.27 2.76 -4.93
CA GLY A 38 0.51 2.83 -6.37
C GLY A 38 1.94 2.49 -6.81
N ASP A 39 2.89 2.41 -5.87
CA ASP A 39 4.24 1.89 -6.09
C ASP A 39 4.32 0.39 -5.74
N ASP A 40 5.48 -0.24 -5.99
CA ASP A 40 5.77 -1.65 -5.68
C ASP A 40 5.76 -1.95 -4.16
N SER A 41 5.96 -0.92 -3.34
CA SER A 41 5.94 -0.99 -1.88
C SER A 41 5.42 0.31 -1.28
N ALA A 42 4.78 0.23 -0.11
CA ALA A 42 4.50 1.39 0.71
C ALA A 42 5.71 1.67 1.62
N GLY A 43 5.99 2.95 1.88
CA GLY A 43 7.17 3.38 2.64
C GLY A 43 6.78 4.27 3.81
N TRP A 44 7.30 3.98 5.00
CA TRP A 44 7.03 4.73 6.23
C TRP A 44 8.36 5.01 6.94
N SER A 45 8.58 6.25 7.42
CA SER A 45 9.71 6.57 8.30
C SER A 45 9.31 7.17 9.64
N PRO A 46 8.99 6.32 10.63
CA PRO A 46 8.94 6.75 12.02
C PRO A 46 10.38 6.86 12.57
N HIS A 47 10.67 7.96 13.28
CA HIS A 47 11.93 8.15 14.02
C HIS A 47 13.23 8.02 13.18
N GLY A 48 13.20 8.39 11.90
CA GLY A 48 14.39 8.49 11.05
C GLY A 48 14.91 7.17 10.46
N THR A 49 14.20 6.06 10.65
CA THR A 49 14.46 4.80 9.93
C THR A 49 13.42 4.62 8.83
N VAL A 50 13.79 4.15 7.64
CA VAL A 50 12.82 3.88 6.56
C VAL A 50 12.43 2.41 6.58
N GLU A 51 11.13 2.14 6.68
CA GLU A 51 10.53 0.82 6.54
C GLU A 51 9.75 0.75 5.22
N LEU A 52 10.09 -0.21 4.36
CA LEU A 52 9.33 -0.53 3.15
C LEU A 52 8.52 -1.80 3.37
N ILE A 53 7.24 -1.74 3.04
CA ILE A 53 6.28 -2.80 3.27
C ILE A 53 5.67 -3.23 1.95
N THR A 54 5.66 -4.55 1.71
CA THR A 54 5.00 -5.13 0.53
C THR A 54 4.31 -6.43 0.90
N THR A 55 3.15 -6.66 0.29
CA THR A 55 2.39 -7.92 0.41
C THR A 55 2.16 -8.49 -0.97
N ARG A 56 2.49 -9.77 -1.16
CA ARG A 56 2.24 -10.49 -2.41
C ARG A 56 1.51 -11.81 -2.15
N TYR A 57 0.48 -12.07 -2.93
CA TYR A 57 -0.18 -13.37 -2.96
C TYR A 57 0.40 -14.25 -4.08
N SER A 58 0.63 -15.53 -3.79
CA SER A 58 1.00 -16.53 -4.78
C SER A 58 -0.11 -17.56 -4.93
N ARG A 59 -0.76 -17.58 -6.11
CA ARG A 59 -1.82 -18.57 -6.42
C ARG A 59 -1.30 -20.00 -6.45
N ARG A 60 -0.04 -20.21 -6.87
CA ARG A 60 0.55 -21.56 -6.97
C ARG A 60 0.80 -22.20 -5.61
N GLY A 61 1.06 -21.40 -4.58
CA GLY A 61 1.26 -21.88 -3.21
C GLY A 61 0.10 -21.57 -2.26
N ASN A 62 -0.96 -20.93 -2.75
CA ASN A 62 -2.05 -20.36 -1.94
C ASN A 62 -1.55 -19.65 -0.66
N THR A 63 -0.49 -18.85 -0.79
CA THR A 63 0.23 -18.25 0.34
C THR A 63 0.33 -16.74 0.16
N PHE A 64 0.21 -16.01 1.27
CA PHE A 64 0.54 -14.58 1.35
C PHE A 64 1.95 -14.41 1.90
N HIS A 65 2.76 -13.61 1.20
CA HIS A 65 4.07 -13.19 1.65
C HIS A 65 4.00 -11.73 2.06
N PHE A 66 4.30 -11.47 3.32
CA PHE A 66 4.48 -10.14 3.87
C PHE A 66 5.97 -9.90 4.09
N ARG A 67 6.49 -8.77 3.61
CA ARG A 67 7.89 -8.39 3.80
C ARG A 67 7.98 -6.96 4.31
N ILE A 68 8.86 -6.77 5.29
CA ILE A 68 9.32 -5.46 5.75
C ILE A 68 10.82 -5.38 5.49
N HIS A 69 11.25 -4.36 4.75
CA HIS A 69 12.66 -4.03 4.56
C HIS A 69 12.97 -2.77 5.37
N ARG A 70 13.98 -2.84 6.25
CA ARG A 70 14.51 -1.68 6.97
C ARG A 70 15.75 -1.16 6.27
N LEU A 71 15.74 0.13 5.94
CA LEU A 71 16.89 0.84 5.38
C LEU A 71 17.46 1.76 6.47
N ALA A 72 18.76 1.62 6.71
CA ALA A 72 19.55 2.40 7.68
C ALA A 72 20.41 3.44 6.96
#